data_AF-A0A974S7F0-F1
#
_entry.id   AF-A0A974S7F0-F1
#
_cell.length_a   1.000
_cell.length_b   1.000
_cell.length_c   1.000
_cell.angle_alpha   90.00
_cell.angle_beta   90.00
_cell.angle_gamma   90.00
#
_symmetry.space_group_name_H-M   'P 1'
#
loop_
_entity.id
_entity.type
_entity.pdbx_description
1 polymer ?
#
loop_
_entity_poly.entity_id
_entity_poly.type
_entity_poly.pdbx_seq_one_letter_code
_entity_poly.pdbx_strand_id
1 'polypeptide(L)'
;MTATMIARLVERGVLSWTTPLKTLLPDTPMRPEFQDVTLLELLSHRAGLRDLDDTVDAGLLASAFADTRPLPVQRAEFAKLVLNEAPIGPARAESSYSNSGYVLAGAIAERATGKPFETLMRQEVFAPLGMRTSYELAKPGEVLGHLDGKPLTGLKSDNPASSPRPAKCA
;
A
#
# COMPACT_ATOMS: atom_id res chain seq x y z
N MET A 1 -2.96 5.58 -6.99
CA MET A 1 -1.69 6.34 -7.04
C MET A 1 -0.46 5.43 -6.93
N THR A 2 -0.35 4.57 -5.92
CA THR A 2 0.75 3.60 -5.79
C THR A 2 0.98 2.77 -7.06
N ALA A 3 -0.07 2.16 -7.62
CA ALA A 3 0.04 1.39 -8.87
C ALA A 3 0.57 2.23 -10.04
N THR A 4 0.20 3.52 -10.12
CA THR A 4 0.72 4.45 -11.13
C THR A 4 2.21 4.73 -10.93
N MET A 5 2.65 4.98 -9.69
CA MET A 5 4.07 5.14 -9.36
C MET A 5 4.87 3.89 -9.73
N ILE A 6 4.34 2.70 -9.43
CA ILE A 6 4.95 1.43 -9.84
C ILE A 6 5.00 1.31 -11.36
N ALA A 7 3.92 1.65 -12.08
CA ALA A 7 3.89 1.61 -13.53
C ALA A 7 4.97 2.50 -14.17
N ARG A 8 5.22 3.69 -13.59
CA ARG A 8 6.33 4.58 -14.01
C ARG A 8 7.70 3.95 -13.78
N LEU A 9 7.90 3.24 -12.67
CA LEU A 9 9.14 2.50 -12.42
C LEU A 9 9.30 1.31 -13.38
N VAL A 10 8.19 0.65 -13.76
CA VAL A 10 8.21 -0.44 -14.75
C VAL A 10 8.54 0.09 -16.15
N GLU A 11 7.93 1.20 -16.56
CA GLU A 11 8.20 1.85 -17.84
C GLU A 11 9.69 2.25 -17.99
N ARG A 12 10.33 2.62 -16.87
CA ARG A 12 11.77 2.95 -16.82
C ARG A 12 12.69 1.74 -16.71
N GLY A 13 12.14 0.52 -16.67
CA GLY A 13 12.90 -0.73 -16.53
C GLY A 13 13.50 -0.96 -15.13
N VAL A 14 13.10 -0.19 -14.11
CA VAL A 14 13.55 -0.39 -12.71
C VAL A 14 12.84 -1.59 -12.09
N LEU A 15 11.57 -1.79 -12.44
CA LEU A 15 10.75 -2.92 -12.01
C LEU A 15 10.21 -3.64 -13.24
N SER A 16 9.72 -4.87 -13.05
CA SER A 16 8.90 -5.56 -14.05
C SER A 16 7.69 -6.21 -13.37
N TRP A 17 6.54 -6.12 -14.02
CA TRP A 17 5.26 -6.69 -13.58
C TRP A 17 5.35 -8.18 -13.25
N THR A 18 6.19 -8.91 -13.96
CA THR A 18 6.31 -10.37 -13.84
C THR A 18 7.45 -10.81 -12.93
N THR A 19 8.17 -9.87 -12.30
CA THR A 19 9.24 -10.21 -11.37
C THR A 19 8.64 -10.84 -10.11
N PRO A 20 9.10 -12.04 -9.69
CA PRO A 20 8.63 -12.68 -8.47
C PRO A 20 9.05 -11.92 -7.20
N LEU A 21 8.24 -12.02 -6.14
CA LEU A 21 8.52 -11.39 -4.84
C LEU A 21 9.84 -11.85 -4.26
N LYS A 22 10.22 -13.13 -4.40
CA LYS A 22 11.53 -13.64 -3.94
C LYS A 22 12.71 -12.91 -4.58
N THR A 23 12.55 -12.46 -5.83
CA THR A 23 13.58 -11.71 -6.56
C THR A 23 13.57 -10.24 -6.17
N LEU A 24 12.39 -9.67 -5.93
CA LEU A 24 12.23 -8.28 -5.51
C LEU A 24 12.69 -8.05 -4.06
N LEU A 25 12.53 -9.06 -3.20
CA LEU A 25 12.78 -9.00 -1.76
C LEU A 25 13.64 -10.20 -1.28
N PRO A 26 14.87 -10.39 -1.81
CA PRO A 26 15.66 -11.60 -1.55
C PRO A 26 16.09 -11.78 -0.09
N ASP A 27 16.18 -10.69 0.69
CA ASP A 27 16.57 -10.73 2.11
C ASP A 27 15.37 -10.71 3.06
N THR A 28 14.14 -10.75 2.53
CA THR A 28 12.92 -10.72 3.34
C THR A 28 12.42 -12.14 3.55
N PRO A 29 12.36 -12.64 4.81
CA PRO A 29 11.74 -13.93 5.09
C PRO A 29 10.30 -13.96 4.59
N MET A 30 9.93 -14.98 3.81
CA MET A 30 8.59 -15.13 3.25
C MET A 30 8.19 -16.61 3.17
N ARG A 31 6.90 -16.89 3.31
CA ARG A 31 6.36 -18.24 3.12
C ARG A 31 6.51 -18.69 1.65
N PRO A 32 6.71 -19.99 1.38
CA PRO A 32 6.85 -20.52 0.01
C PRO A 32 5.74 -20.10 -0.95
N GLU A 33 4.51 -19.97 -0.45
CA GLU A 33 3.32 -19.60 -1.24
C GLU A 33 3.42 -18.22 -1.87
N PHE A 34 4.23 -17.31 -1.31
CA PHE A 34 4.42 -15.96 -1.83
C PHE A 34 5.64 -15.81 -2.74
N GLN A 35 6.57 -16.77 -2.76
CA GLN A 35 7.85 -16.63 -3.44
C GLN A 35 7.70 -16.35 -4.95
N ASP A 36 6.74 -17.03 -5.59
CA ASP A 36 6.45 -16.92 -7.02
C ASP A 36 5.28 -15.98 -7.32
N VAL A 37 4.75 -15.26 -6.33
CA VAL A 37 3.82 -14.15 -6.58
C VAL A 37 4.57 -13.05 -7.31
N THR A 38 3.96 -12.44 -8.30
CA THR A 38 4.53 -11.34 -9.09
C THR A 38 3.99 -9.99 -8.64
N LEU A 39 4.67 -8.92 -9.03
CA LEU A 39 4.22 -7.55 -8.79
C LEU A 39 2.83 -7.26 -9.40
N LEU A 40 2.51 -7.87 -10.55
CA LEU A 40 1.19 -7.78 -11.17
C LEU A 40 0.11 -8.46 -10.32
N GLU A 41 0.37 -9.66 -9.83
CA GLU A 41 -0.58 -10.40 -8.98
C GLU A 41 -0.80 -9.70 -7.64
N LEU A 42 0.24 -9.08 -7.11
CA LEU A 42 0.17 -8.24 -5.93
C LEU A 42 -0.78 -7.05 -6.12
N LEU A 43 -0.55 -6.24 -7.16
CA LEU A 43 -1.30 -5.02 -7.42
C LEU A 43 -2.69 -5.25 -8.03
N SER A 44 -2.96 -6.47 -8.48
CA SER A 44 -4.28 -6.91 -8.98
C SER A 44 -5.11 -7.63 -7.91
N HIS A 45 -4.67 -7.65 -6.64
CA HIS A 45 -5.36 -8.33 -5.54
C HIS A 45 -5.47 -9.86 -5.70
N ARG A 46 -4.52 -10.48 -6.40
CA ARG A 46 -4.51 -11.92 -6.69
C ARG A 46 -3.38 -12.68 -6.00
N ALA A 47 -2.70 -12.03 -5.05
CA ALA A 47 -1.59 -12.62 -4.30
C ALA A 47 -2.02 -13.56 -3.16
N GLY A 48 -3.31 -13.57 -2.77
CA GLY A 48 -3.78 -14.32 -1.60
C GLY A 48 -3.36 -13.71 -0.27
N LEU A 49 -2.99 -12.42 -0.25
CA LEU A 49 -2.65 -11.68 0.96
C LEU A 49 -3.90 -11.37 1.80
N ARG A 50 -3.75 -11.46 3.12
CA ARG A 50 -4.73 -10.94 4.08
C ARG A 50 -4.84 -9.42 3.93
N ASP A 51 -6.05 -8.88 4.08
CA ASP A 51 -6.27 -7.43 4.11
C ASP A 51 -5.86 -6.85 5.48
N LEU A 52 -5.43 -5.59 5.47
CA LEU A 52 -5.29 -4.79 6.68
C LEU A 52 -6.59 -3.99 6.83
N ASP A 53 -7.48 -4.44 7.72
CA ASP A 53 -8.72 -3.75 8.04
C ASP A 53 -8.85 -3.42 9.54
N ASP A 54 -9.60 -2.37 9.83
CA ASP A 54 -9.76 -1.81 11.18
C ASP A 54 -10.45 -2.77 12.16
N THR A 55 -11.11 -3.83 11.65
CA THR A 55 -11.86 -4.79 12.46
C THR A 55 -11.01 -5.98 12.90
N VAL A 56 -10.03 -6.37 12.09
CA VAL A 56 -9.16 -7.52 12.33
C VAL A 56 -7.86 -7.09 13.03
N ASP A 57 -7.33 -5.90 12.75
CA ASP A 57 -5.94 -5.53 13.08
C ASP A 57 -5.77 -4.19 13.83
N ALA A 58 -6.75 -3.81 14.67
CA ALA A 58 -6.72 -2.55 15.43
C ALA A 58 -5.43 -2.35 16.26
N GLY A 59 -4.84 -3.42 16.80
CA GLY A 59 -3.58 -3.37 17.55
C GLY A 59 -2.35 -3.09 16.67
N LEU A 60 -2.33 -3.65 15.44
CA LEU A 60 -1.25 -3.42 14.47
C LEU A 60 -1.30 -1.98 13.95
N LEU A 61 -2.50 -1.49 13.63
CA LEU A 61 -2.71 -0.10 13.22
C LEU A 61 -2.32 0.88 14.32
N ALA A 62 -2.78 0.67 15.56
CA ALA A 62 -2.39 1.50 16.70
C ALA A 62 -0.86 1.52 16.92
N SER A 63 -0.21 0.36 16.77
CA SER A 63 1.25 0.26 16.88
C SER A 63 1.96 1.01 15.75
N ALA A 64 1.46 0.92 14.51
CA ALA A 64 2.00 1.67 13.39
C ALA A 64 1.87 3.19 13.58
N PHE A 65 0.74 3.67 14.10
CA PHE A 65 0.56 5.11 14.41
C PHE A 65 1.43 5.60 15.57
N ALA A 66 1.79 4.73 16.50
CA ALA A 66 2.70 5.05 17.59
C ALA A 66 4.18 4.92 17.20
N ASP A 67 4.49 4.31 16.05
CA ASP A 67 5.86 4.08 15.60
C ASP A 67 6.48 5.38 15.05
N THR A 68 7.56 5.81 15.70
CA THR A 68 8.30 7.03 15.36
C THR A 68 9.52 6.77 14.48
N ARG A 69 9.79 5.51 14.12
CA ARG A 69 10.89 5.15 13.21
C ARG A 69 10.62 5.70 11.80
N PRO A 70 11.65 5.85 10.95
CA PRO A 70 11.45 6.26 9.56
C PRO A 70 10.47 5.33 8.82
N LEU A 71 9.54 5.90 8.04
CA LEU A 71 8.52 5.13 7.32
C LEU A 71 9.05 3.98 6.44
N PRO A 72 10.19 4.09 5.75
CA PRO A 72 10.78 2.96 5.04
C PRO A 72 11.09 1.76 5.96
N VAL A 73 11.51 2.03 7.20
CA VAL A 73 11.75 0.97 8.21
C VAL A 73 10.43 0.32 8.60
N GLN A 74 9.38 1.11 8.84
CA GLN A 74 8.06 0.59 9.20
C GLN A 74 7.47 -0.28 8.08
N ARG A 75 7.54 0.18 6.82
CA ARG A 75 7.08 -0.59 5.65
C ARG A 75 7.86 -1.88 5.43
N ALA A 76 9.17 -1.86 5.67
CA ALA A 76 9.99 -3.07 5.58
C ALA A 76 9.62 -4.11 6.66
N GLU A 77 9.36 -3.67 7.90
CA GLU A 77 8.89 -4.56 8.97
C GLU A 77 7.48 -5.10 8.68
N PHE A 78 6.57 -4.25 8.18
CA PHE A 78 5.24 -4.68 7.76
C PHE A 78 5.30 -5.73 6.63
N ALA A 79 6.20 -5.52 5.65
CA ALA A 79 6.41 -6.50 4.57
C ALA A 79 6.85 -7.87 5.12
N LYS A 80 7.74 -7.91 6.11
CA LYS A 80 8.14 -9.15 6.78
C LYS A 80 6.94 -9.81 7.48
N LEU A 81 6.16 -9.04 8.23
CA LEU A 81 5.00 -9.55 8.95
C LEU A 81 4.02 -10.22 7.98
N VAL A 82 3.57 -9.50 6.96
CA VAL A 82 2.56 -9.96 6.00
C VAL A 82 3.03 -11.16 5.19
N LEU A 83 4.30 -11.18 4.78
CA LEU A 83 4.85 -12.30 4.02
C LEU A 83 5.12 -13.56 4.85
N ASN A 84 5.04 -13.48 6.19
CA ASN A 84 5.12 -14.63 7.09
C ASN A 84 3.75 -15.13 7.58
N GLU A 85 2.66 -14.44 7.25
CA GLU A 85 1.31 -14.92 7.54
C GLU A 85 0.83 -15.98 6.54
N ALA A 86 -0.07 -16.85 6.98
CA ALA A 86 -0.69 -17.80 6.07
C ALA A 86 -1.56 -17.05 5.04
N PRO A 87 -1.47 -17.41 3.73
CA PRO A 87 -2.33 -16.82 2.72
C PRO A 87 -3.79 -17.18 2.99
N ILE A 88 -4.70 -16.27 2.63
CA ILE A 88 -6.16 -16.51 2.73
C ILE A 88 -6.68 -17.42 1.61
N GLY A 89 -5.84 -17.68 0.59
CA GLY A 89 -6.11 -18.60 -0.50
C GLY A 89 -4.92 -18.68 -1.47
N PRO A 90 -4.91 -19.62 -2.41
CA PRO A 90 -3.82 -19.75 -3.38
C PRO A 90 -3.70 -18.51 -4.27
N ALA A 91 -2.47 -18.11 -4.58
CA ALA A 91 -2.23 -17.06 -5.55
C ALA A 91 -2.90 -17.38 -6.89
N ARG A 92 -3.49 -16.37 -7.54
CA ARG A 92 -4.20 -16.46 -8.83
C ARG A 92 -5.52 -17.24 -8.80
N ALA A 93 -5.94 -17.82 -7.69
CA ALA A 93 -7.25 -18.48 -7.60
C ALA A 93 -8.37 -17.45 -7.69
N GLU A 94 -8.34 -16.45 -6.81
CA GLU A 94 -9.38 -15.43 -6.67
C GLU A 94 -8.78 -14.03 -6.54
N SER A 95 -9.62 -13.01 -6.73
CA SER A 95 -9.27 -11.62 -6.42
C SER A 95 -9.79 -11.30 -5.02
N SER A 96 -8.89 -11.08 -4.07
CA SER A 96 -9.23 -10.65 -2.72
C SER A 96 -8.56 -9.33 -2.41
N TYR A 97 -9.38 -8.29 -2.17
CA TYR A 97 -8.89 -6.97 -1.83
C TYR A 97 -7.93 -7.03 -0.63
N SER A 98 -6.85 -6.27 -0.71
CA SER A 98 -5.80 -6.25 0.31
C SER A 98 -5.00 -4.96 0.23
N ASN A 99 -5.20 -4.09 1.21
CA ASN A 99 -4.36 -2.92 1.48
C ASN A 99 -2.92 -3.33 1.77
N SER A 100 -2.71 -4.47 2.43
CA SER A 100 -1.39 -5.05 2.69
C SER A 100 -0.57 -5.20 1.40
N GLY A 101 -1.21 -5.59 0.30
CA GLY A 101 -0.56 -5.69 -1.00
C GLY A 101 -0.03 -4.35 -1.53
N TYR A 102 -0.72 -3.26 -1.24
CA TYR A 102 -0.31 -1.91 -1.64
C TYR A 102 0.80 -1.35 -0.77
N VAL A 103 0.79 -1.63 0.54
CA VAL A 103 1.91 -1.29 1.44
C VAL A 103 3.17 -2.05 1.03
N LEU A 104 3.03 -3.35 0.70
CA LEU A 104 4.13 -4.17 0.20
C LEU A 104 4.70 -3.66 -1.13
N ALA A 105 3.84 -3.23 -2.05
CA ALA A 105 4.30 -2.61 -3.30
C ALA A 105 5.11 -1.32 -3.04
N GLY A 106 4.73 -0.53 -2.03
CA GLY A 106 5.53 0.60 -1.55
C GLY A 106 6.93 0.17 -1.10
N ALA A 107 7.02 -0.84 -0.23
CA ALA A 107 8.30 -1.37 0.26
C ALA A 107 9.20 -1.90 -0.88
N ILE A 108 8.60 -2.56 -1.87
CA ILE A 108 9.31 -3.03 -3.08
C ILE A 108 9.91 -1.87 -3.86
N ALA A 109 9.13 -0.79 -4.06
CA ALA A 109 9.61 0.40 -4.77
C ALA A 109 10.77 1.09 -4.02
N GLU A 110 10.66 1.17 -2.70
CA GLU A 110 11.72 1.73 -1.86
C GLU A 110 13.01 0.94 -1.97
N ARG A 111 12.92 -0.40 -1.88
CA ARG A 111 14.08 -1.27 -2.02
C ARG A 111 14.72 -1.17 -3.41
N ALA A 112 13.90 -1.16 -4.47
CA ALA A 112 14.39 -1.13 -5.85
C ALA A 112 15.09 0.18 -6.22
N THR A 113 14.75 1.29 -5.53
CA THR A 113 15.24 2.63 -5.88
C THR A 113 16.16 3.25 -4.84
N GLY A 114 16.18 2.73 -3.61
CA GLY A 114 16.85 3.35 -2.47
C GLY A 114 16.19 4.64 -1.99
N LYS A 115 14.97 4.97 -2.44
CA LYS A 115 14.27 6.22 -2.13
C LYS A 115 12.99 5.95 -1.34
N PRO A 116 12.61 6.79 -0.37
CA PRO A 116 11.34 6.66 0.34
C PRO A 116 10.14 6.76 -0.61
N PHE A 117 9.06 6.03 -0.30
CA PHE A 117 7.80 6.05 -1.05
C PHE A 117 7.28 7.46 -1.28
N GLU A 118 7.38 8.31 -0.26
CA GLU A 118 6.97 9.72 -0.27
C GLU A 118 7.70 10.50 -1.37
N THR A 119 9.00 10.22 -1.52
CA THR A 119 9.86 10.82 -2.54
C THR A 119 9.50 10.30 -3.93
N LEU A 120 9.26 8.99 -4.05
CA LEU A 120 8.86 8.37 -5.31
C LEU A 120 7.51 8.89 -5.80
N MET A 121 6.53 9.03 -4.92
CA MET A 121 5.24 9.63 -5.25
C MET A 121 5.39 11.05 -5.80
N ARG A 122 6.25 11.86 -5.18
CA ARG A 122 6.54 13.21 -5.66
C ARG A 122 7.23 13.22 -7.02
N GLN A 123 8.23 12.37 -7.21
CA GLN A 123 9.05 12.35 -8.43
C GLN A 123 8.32 11.71 -9.61
N GLU A 124 7.62 10.60 -9.40
CA GLU A 124 7.04 9.81 -10.48
C GLU A 124 5.61 10.23 -10.82
N VAL A 125 4.88 10.87 -9.90
CA VAL A 125 3.46 11.21 -10.08
C VAL A 125 3.18 12.70 -9.90
N PHE A 126 3.47 13.28 -8.73
CA PHE A 126 2.98 14.63 -8.43
C PHE A 126 3.66 15.73 -9.22
N ALA A 127 4.99 15.75 -9.27
CA ALA A 127 5.73 16.79 -9.97
C ALA A 127 5.47 16.76 -11.50
N PRO A 128 5.48 15.60 -12.19
CA PRO A 128 5.15 15.54 -13.61
C PRO A 128 3.73 16.01 -13.95
N LEU A 129 2.78 15.83 -13.03
CA LEU A 129 1.38 16.26 -13.20
C LEU A 129 1.10 17.67 -12.64
N GLY A 130 2.11 18.36 -12.11
CA GLY A 130 1.94 19.68 -11.51
C GLY A 130 1.06 19.71 -10.26
N MET A 131 0.92 18.58 -9.56
CA MET A 131 0.08 18.48 -8.36
C MET A 131 0.77 19.14 -7.15
N ARG A 132 0.16 20.21 -6.62
CA ARG A 132 0.74 21.06 -5.55
C ARG A 132 0.13 20.84 -4.17
N THR A 133 -1.09 20.28 -4.10
CA THR A 133 -1.84 20.07 -2.85
C THR A 133 -2.04 18.58 -2.53
N SER A 134 -1.22 17.72 -3.13
CA SER A 134 -1.24 16.29 -2.89
C SER A 134 -0.06 15.90 -2.01
N TYR A 135 -0.37 15.25 -0.89
CA TYR A 135 0.58 14.49 -0.10
C TYR A 135 1.66 15.34 0.60
N GLU A 136 1.31 15.82 1.79
CA GLU A 136 2.20 15.81 2.95
C GLU A 136 1.50 14.91 3.98
N LEU A 137 2.24 14.03 4.67
CA LEU A 137 1.71 13.42 5.89
C LEU A 137 1.24 14.59 6.75
N ALA A 138 -0.06 14.64 7.03
CA ALA A 138 -0.61 15.80 7.71
C ALA A 138 0.19 16.00 8.99
N LYS A 139 0.78 17.19 9.15
CA LYS A 139 1.52 17.52 10.36
C LYS A 139 0.55 17.45 11.55
N PRO A 140 1.02 17.20 12.77
CA PRO A 140 0.18 17.33 13.95
C PRO A 140 -0.56 18.68 13.94
N GLY A 141 -1.89 18.64 13.93
CA GLY A 141 -2.75 19.84 13.84
C GLY A 141 -3.25 20.20 12.43
N GLU A 142 -2.79 19.53 11.38
CA GLU A 142 -3.35 19.65 10.02
C GLU A 142 -4.57 18.72 9.84
N VAL A 143 -5.45 19.10 8.90
CA VAL A 143 -6.66 18.33 8.57
C VAL A 143 -6.26 16.98 7.98
N LEU A 144 -6.60 15.90 8.68
CA LEU A 144 -6.33 14.51 8.31
C LEU A 144 -7.46 13.88 7.47
N GLY A 145 -8.61 14.55 7.40
CA GLY A 145 -9.72 14.18 6.52
C GLY A 145 -10.98 14.95 6.89
N HIS A 146 -12.14 14.46 6.48
CA HIS A 146 -13.42 15.06 6.84
C HIS A 146 -14.25 14.07 7.64
N LEU A 147 -15.34 14.52 8.27
CA LEU A 147 -16.44 13.69 8.71
C LEU A 147 -17.71 14.50 8.51
N ASP A 148 -18.63 13.99 7.70
CA ASP A 148 -19.83 14.73 7.29
C ASP A 148 -19.48 16.11 6.67
N GLY A 149 -18.42 16.14 5.87
CA GLY A 149 -17.93 17.35 5.21
C GLY A 149 -17.21 18.35 6.13
N LYS A 150 -17.00 18.03 7.41
CA LYS A 150 -16.24 18.89 8.34
C LYS A 150 -14.80 18.39 8.47
N PRO A 151 -13.79 19.27 8.37
CA PRO A 151 -12.40 18.86 8.52
C PRO A 151 -12.14 18.30 9.93
N LEU A 152 -11.42 17.19 10.01
CA LEU A 152 -10.98 16.56 11.25
C LEU A 152 -9.46 16.51 11.34
N THR A 153 -8.94 16.73 12.53
CA THR A 153 -7.54 16.54 12.92
C THR A 153 -7.40 15.22 13.69
N GLY A 154 -7.71 14.08 13.05
CA GLY A 154 -7.56 12.76 13.68
C GLY A 154 -7.99 11.58 12.82
N LEU A 155 -7.73 10.35 13.29
CA LEU A 155 -7.97 9.08 12.59
C LEU A 155 -9.44 8.68 12.39
N LYS A 156 -10.39 9.52 12.82
CA LYS A 156 -11.84 9.29 12.63
C LYS A 156 -12.36 9.97 11.36
N SER A 157 -11.50 10.24 10.39
CA SER A 157 -11.94 10.79 9.12
C SER A 157 -12.73 9.76 8.31
N ASP A 158 -13.80 10.20 7.67
CA ASP A 158 -14.33 9.53 6.51
C ASP A 158 -13.31 9.66 5.36
N ASN A 159 -12.94 8.53 4.74
CA ASN A 159 -12.70 8.61 3.30
C ASN A 159 -14.03 9.08 2.69
N PRO A 160 -14.04 9.95 1.66
CA PRO A 160 -15.30 10.42 1.08
C PRO A 160 -16.19 9.20 0.89
N ALA A 161 -17.35 9.20 1.56
CA ALA A 161 -18.25 8.07 1.55
C ALA A 161 -18.33 7.59 0.10
N SER A 162 -18.03 6.31 -0.15
CA SER A 162 -18.30 5.71 -1.46
C SER A 162 -19.70 6.17 -1.81
N SER A 163 -19.82 6.99 -2.86
CA SER A 163 -21.08 7.61 -3.27
C SER A 163 -22.20 6.60 -3.07
N PRO A 164 -23.30 6.93 -2.36
CA PRO A 164 -24.33 5.95 -2.03
C PRO A 164 -24.70 5.21 -3.30
N ARG A 165 -24.57 3.88 -3.28
CA ARG A 165 -24.98 3.01 -4.40
C ARG A 165 -26.35 3.52 -4.85
N PRO A 166 -26.53 3.93 -6.12
CA PRO A 166 -27.85 4.34 -6.58
C PRO A 166 -28.81 3.21 -6.24
N ALA A 167 -29.91 3.57 -5.57
CA ALA A 167 -30.95 2.62 -5.21
C ALA A 167 -31.29 1.81 -6.45
N LYS A 168 -31.36 0.48 -6.28
CA LYS A 168 -31.73 -0.46 -7.35
C LYS A 168 -32.89 0.14 -8.15
N CYS A 169 -32.69 0.31 -9.45
CA CYS A 169 -33.79 0.65 -10.35
C CYS A 169 -34.90 -0.38 -10.14
N ALA A 170 -36.09 0.12 -9.85
CA ALA A 170 -37.33 -0.65 -9.82
C ALA A 170 -37.68 -1.16 -11.22
#